data_AF-A0A3Q8FEK4-F1
#
_entry.id   AF-A0A3Q8FEK4-F1
#
_cell.length_a   1.000
_cell.length_b   1.000
_cell.length_c   1.000
_cell.angle_alpha   90.00
_cell.angle_beta   90.00
_cell.angle_gamma   90.00
#
_symmetry.space_group_name_H-M   'P 1'
#
loop_
_entity.id
_entity.type
_entity.pdbx_description
1 polymer ?
#
loop_
_entity_poly.entity_id
_entity_poly.type
_entity_poly.pdbx_seq_one_letter_code
_entity_poly.pdbx_strand_id
1 'polypeptide(L)'
;MSAWQQRQQLQQALARQPGDFIAWVMLADVELEAGDIAAGEQAARRALQLRPNHPEALARLGRVAWMVGAHADAARLLGQASALAPEHPGIALWLGHALEDADDAEGAAAAYRRAHTLLPGEPYIAAQRLAWQRRLCDWQDVDALAAQVRGAVTAGQGVVEPFAFLSEDASAAEQLACARMRAAAVAAAVRPLPKVPVRARGPLRVGFLSNGFGAHPTGLLTVALLEQLQADPALQLHLFALNRDDGSRIRERLQTAARLHDVAGQRHAETAARIRAQGIDVLFDLRGWGGGGAPEVLAMRPAPLQLNWLAYPGTSGAPWLDAVVGDAFALPPALEPHYSERVLRLPRAFQPSDNTRVLEPAPTRADCGLPAQGVVFCCFNNSYKLNPRSMARAFAVLQAVPGSVLWLLVGPGQADARLRAAAQAAGVDPARLVFMAKLPHPQYLARYALADLFLDTHPYNAHTTASDALWAGCPVLTCPGDTFAARVAGSLNHHLGLAHMNVADDAAFIATASALGNDPTALAALRAELAQARDRSGMFDMAGFAADLSALLQALAREHGWADAAG
;
A
#
# COMPACT_ATOMS: atom_id res chain seq x y z
N MET A 1 23.12 -12.45 23.35
CA MET A 1 24.31 -12.57 22.47
C MET A 1 24.02 -11.84 21.18
N SER A 2 25.00 -11.18 20.58
CA SER A 2 24.80 -10.60 19.24
C SER A 2 24.77 -11.71 18.18
N ALA A 3 24.06 -11.48 17.06
CA ALA A 3 24.01 -12.43 15.94
C ALA A 3 25.42 -12.82 15.45
N TRP A 4 26.37 -11.88 15.49
CA TRP A 4 27.77 -12.12 15.17
C TRP A 4 28.47 -13.10 16.15
N GLN A 5 28.21 -12.96 17.46
CA GLN A 5 28.74 -13.89 18.46
C GLN A 5 28.18 -15.30 18.27
N GLN A 6 26.89 -15.41 17.96
CA GLN A 6 26.24 -16.69 17.68
C GLN A 6 26.79 -17.33 16.41
N ARG A 7 26.98 -16.56 15.34
CA ARG A 7 27.65 -17.00 14.10
C ARG A 7 29.03 -17.58 14.38
N GLN A 8 29.87 -16.84 15.11
CA GLN A 8 31.22 -17.30 15.43
C GLN A 8 31.22 -18.59 16.28
N GLN A 9 30.33 -18.70 17.25
CA GLN A 9 30.22 -19.90 18.08
C GLN A 9 29.81 -21.11 17.26
N LEU A 10 28.82 -20.97 16.37
CA LEU A 10 28.38 -22.04 15.47
C LEU A 10 29.50 -22.47 14.52
N GLN A 11 30.23 -21.52 13.93
CA GLN A 11 31.39 -21.81 13.07
C GLN A 11 32.50 -22.55 13.83
N GLN A 12 32.80 -22.15 15.07
CA GLN A 12 33.78 -22.84 15.92
C GLN A 12 33.32 -24.24 16.32
N ALA A 13 32.03 -24.42 16.63
CA ALA A 13 31.46 -25.72 16.93
C ALA A 13 31.57 -26.66 15.73
N LEU A 14 31.24 -26.16 14.52
CA LEU A 14 31.33 -26.92 13.28
C LEU A 14 32.77 -27.23 12.85
N ALA A 15 33.74 -26.38 13.18
CA ALA A 15 35.16 -26.68 12.99
C ALA A 15 35.62 -27.86 13.86
N ARG A 16 35.07 -28.00 15.08
CA ARG A 16 35.36 -29.13 15.98
C ARG A 16 34.57 -30.38 15.61
N GLN A 17 33.33 -30.21 15.15
CA GLN A 17 32.41 -31.31 14.82
C GLN A 17 31.69 -31.02 13.49
N PRO A 18 32.33 -31.28 12.33
CA PRO A 18 31.74 -31.00 11.02
C PRO A 18 30.47 -31.80 10.68
N GLY A 19 30.18 -32.85 11.46
CA GLY A 19 29.00 -33.70 11.35
C GLY A 19 27.81 -33.28 12.22
N ASP A 20 27.91 -32.17 12.97
CA ASP A 20 26.80 -31.68 13.79
C ASP A 20 25.69 -31.07 12.91
N PHE A 21 24.65 -31.87 12.67
CA PHE A 21 23.49 -31.50 11.89
C PHE A 21 22.77 -30.25 12.43
N ILE A 22 22.60 -30.15 13.76
CA ILE A 22 21.82 -29.06 14.37
C ILE A 22 22.59 -27.75 14.20
N ALA A 23 23.91 -27.78 14.43
CA ALA A 23 24.75 -26.60 14.24
C ALA A 23 24.73 -26.09 12.79
N TRP A 24 24.65 -26.97 11.77
CA TRP A 24 24.49 -26.55 10.38
C TRP A 24 23.13 -25.90 10.10
N VAL A 25 22.03 -26.43 10.65
CA VAL A 25 20.69 -25.83 10.51
C VAL A 25 20.63 -24.45 11.19
N MET A 26 21.18 -24.34 12.40
CA MET A 26 21.24 -23.07 13.13
C MET A 26 22.14 -22.05 12.43
N LEU A 27 23.26 -22.49 11.85
CA LEU A 27 24.13 -21.62 11.06
C LEU A 27 23.40 -21.10 9.83
N ALA A 28 22.67 -21.97 9.11
CA ALA A 28 21.89 -21.55 7.95
C ALA A 28 20.89 -20.45 8.31
N ASP A 29 20.19 -20.58 9.44
CA ASP A 29 19.21 -19.58 9.89
C ASP A 29 19.87 -18.23 10.23
N VAL A 30 20.97 -18.25 10.98
CA VAL A 30 21.73 -17.05 11.36
C VAL A 30 22.32 -16.33 10.14
N GLU A 31 22.82 -17.07 9.15
CA GLU A 31 23.34 -16.48 7.90
C GLU A 31 22.22 -15.84 7.07
N LEU A 32 21.05 -16.50 7.00
CA LEU A 32 19.88 -15.96 6.30
C LEU A 32 19.32 -14.71 6.99
N GLU A 33 19.27 -14.68 8.32
CA GLU A 33 18.91 -13.48 9.10
C GLU A 33 19.93 -12.35 8.90
N ALA A 34 21.21 -12.67 8.73
CA ALA A 34 22.25 -11.71 8.41
C ALA A 34 22.23 -11.24 6.95
N GLY A 35 21.39 -11.84 6.09
CA GLY A 35 21.29 -11.54 4.66
C GLY A 35 22.39 -12.18 3.79
N ASP A 36 23.23 -13.05 4.36
CA ASP A 36 24.23 -13.83 3.61
C ASP A 36 23.57 -15.09 3.02
N ILE A 37 22.79 -14.88 1.95
CA ILE A 37 21.98 -15.94 1.32
C ILE A 37 22.87 -17.09 0.84
N ALA A 38 24.05 -16.79 0.30
CA ALA A 38 24.98 -17.80 -0.20
C ALA A 38 25.54 -18.68 0.93
N ALA A 39 25.96 -18.08 2.05
CA ALA A 39 26.41 -18.85 3.22
C ALA A 39 25.26 -19.67 3.83
N GLY A 40 24.06 -19.08 3.91
CA GLY A 40 22.85 -19.76 4.38
C GLY A 40 22.50 -20.99 3.53
N GLU A 41 22.58 -20.86 2.20
CA GLU A 41 22.37 -21.97 1.27
C GLU A 41 23.40 -23.09 1.47
N GLN A 42 24.69 -22.75 1.57
CA GLN A 42 25.75 -23.74 1.77
C GLN A 42 25.54 -24.53 3.06
N ALA A 43 25.22 -23.85 4.16
CA ALA A 43 24.94 -24.47 5.44
C ALA A 43 23.71 -25.39 5.38
N ALA A 44 22.62 -24.94 4.74
CA ALA A 44 21.41 -25.75 4.58
C ALA A 44 21.64 -26.99 3.69
N ARG A 45 22.40 -26.85 2.59
CA ARG A 45 22.81 -27.99 1.74
C ARG A 45 23.67 -28.98 2.53
N ARG A 46 24.58 -28.49 3.37
CA ARG A 46 25.42 -29.34 4.21
C ARG A 46 24.59 -30.12 5.25
N ALA A 47 23.60 -29.48 5.87
CA ALA A 47 22.65 -30.15 6.76
C ALA A 47 21.90 -31.29 6.03
N LEU A 48 21.46 -31.08 4.79
CA LEU A 48 20.79 -32.12 3.99
C LEU A 48 21.71 -33.25 3.54
N GLN A 49 23.01 -33.00 3.33
CA GLN A 49 23.96 -34.08 3.08
C GLN A 49 24.13 -35.00 4.30
N LEU A 50 24.07 -34.44 5.51
CA LEU A 50 24.15 -35.21 6.76
C LEU A 50 22.84 -35.96 7.04
N ARG A 51 21.70 -35.33 6.76
CA ARG A 51 20.36 -35.93 6.92
C ARG A 51 19.47 -35.59 5.72
N PRO A 52 19.42 -36.47 4.71
CA PRO A 52 18.53 -36.30 3.56
C PRO A 52 17.08 -36.17 4.01
N ASN A 53 16.31 -35.30 3.33
CA ASN A 53 14.89 -35.05 3.59
C ASN A 53 14.57 -34.58 5.03
N HIS A 54 15.49 -33.96 5.76
CA HIS A 54 15.16 -33.39 7.05
C HIS A 54 14.30 -32.11 6.90
N PRO A 55 13.13 -31.99 7.55
CA PRO A 55 12.18 -30.89 7.34
C PRO A 55 12.79 -29.52 7.65
N GLU A 56 13.51 -29.38 8.77
CA GLU A 56 14.17 -28.11 9.11
C GLU A 56 15.15 -27.63 8.04
N ALA A 57 16.00 -28.52 7.51
CA ALA A 57 16.99 -28.16 6.51
C ALA A 57 16.36 -27.87 5.13
N LEU A 58 15.33 -28.62 4.76
CA LEU A 58 14.50 -28.32 3.57
C LEU A 58 13.83 -26.95 3.69
N ALA A 59 13.29 -26.61 4.86
CA ALA A 59 12.66 -25.32 5.10
C ALA A 59 13.64 -24.15 4.94
N ARG A 60 14.92 -24.30 5.37
CA ARG A 60 15.94 -23.25 5.16
C ARG A 60 16.32 -23.11 3.69
N LEU A 61 16.41 -24.21 2.93
CA LEU A 61 16.56 -24.11 1.47
C LEU A 61 15.34 -23.48 0.78
N GLY A 62 14.14 -23.76 1.27
CA GLY A 62 12.93 -23.08 0.80
C GLY A 62 12.97 -21.57 1.08
N ARG A 63 13.45 -21.17 2.27
CA ARG A 63 13.67 -19.76 2.62
C ARG A 63 14.75 -19.11 1.75
N VAL A 64 15.85 -19.82 1.44
CA VAL A 64 16.86 -19.37 0.45
C VAL A 64 16.20 -19.12 -0.90
N ALA A 65 15.46 -20.10 -1.43
CA ALA A 65 14.77 -19.99 -2.71
C ALA A 65 13.79 -18.81 -2.73
N TRP A 66 13.08 -18.59 -1.63
CA TRP A 66 12.17 -17.46 -1.45
C TRP A 66 12.91 -16.11 -1.50
N MET A 67 14.01 -15.97 -0.76
CA MET A 67 14.81 -14.74 -0.70
C MET A 67 15.47 -14.36 -2.04
N VAL A 68 15.77 -15.34 -2.90
CA VAL A 68 16.29 -15.08 -4.27
C VAL A 68 15.20 -14.89 -5.32
N GLY A 69 13.93 -14.96 -4.94
CA GLY A 69 12.78 -14.80 -5.85
C GLY A 69 12.41 -16.06 -6.64
N ALA A 70 12.95 -17.23 -6.29
CA ALA A 70 12.59 -18.52 -6.88
C ALA A 70 11.31 -19.07 -6.21
N HIS A 71 10.20 -18.35 -6.34
CA HIS A 71 8.97 -18.57 -5.56
C HIS A 71 8.37 -19.98 -5.75
N ALA A 72 8.36 -20.51 -6.97
CA ALA A 72 7.85 -21.86 -7.24
C ALA A 72 8.70 -22.95 -6.55
N ASP A 73 10.03 -22.79 -6.55
CA ASP A 73 10.93 -23.70 -5.85
C ASP A 73 10.82 -23.58 -4.33
N ALA A 74 10.64 -22.35 -3.82
CA ALA A 74 10.38 -22.10 -2.42
C ALA A 74 9.11 -22.83 -1.96
N ALA A 75 8.00 -22.67 -2.67
CA ALA A 75 6.74 -23.34 -2.39
C ALA A 75 6.88 -24.86 -2.43
N ARG A 76 7.60 -25.41 -3.42
CA ARG A 76 7.87 -26.86 -3.51
C ARG A 76 8.67 -27.37 -2.31
N LEU A 77 9.79 -26.72 -1.97
CA LEU A 77 10.67 -27.12 -0.86
C LEU A 77 10.00 -26.99 0.50
N LEU A 78 9.28 -25.89 0.74
CA LEU A 78 8.51 -25.68 1.97
C LEU A 78 7.30 -26.61 2.03
N GLY A 79 6.69 -26.96 0.90
CA GLY A 79 5.63 -27.95 0.81
C GLY A 79 6.13 -29.34 1.23
N GLN A 80 7.30 -29.75 0.74
CA GLN A 80 7.97 -30.99 1.18
C GLN A 80 8.28 -30.97 2.67
N ALA A 81 8.87 -29.88 3.18
CA ALA A 81 9.16 -29.72 4.60
C ALA A 81 7.88 -29.81 5.46
N SER A 82 6.81 -29.15 5.01
CA SER A 82 5.50 -29.11 5.67
C SER A 82 4.81 -30.47 5.69
N ALA A 83 4.99 -31.30 4.66
CA ALA A 83 4.47 -32.67 4.62
C ALA A 83 5.22 -33.60 5.59
N LEU A 84 6.53 -33.38 5.77
CA LEU A 84 7.38 -34.17 6.66
C LEU A 84 7.25 -33.73 8.14
N ALA A 85 6.84 -32.49 8.39
CA ALA A 85 6.61 -31.94 9.73
C ALA A 85 5.27 -31.17 9.78
N PRO A 86 4.13 -31.89 9.79
CA PRO A 86 2.80 -31.27 9.74
C PRO A 86 2.52 -30.35 10.94
N GLU A 87 3.08 -30.67 12.11
CA GLU A 87 2.84 -29.95 13.37
C GLU A 87 3.77 -28.75 13.60
N HIS A 88 4.64 -28.38 12.64
CA HIS A 88 5.58 -27.27 12.82
C HIS A 88 4.98 -25.93 12.34
N PRO A 89 4.65 -24.97 13.24
CA PRO A 89 4.00 -23.71 12.87
C PRO A 89 4.87 -22.81 11.99
N GLY A 90 6.18 -22.69 12.28
CA GLY A 90 7.10 -21.87 11.49
C GLY A 90 7.23 -22.31 10.02
N ILE A 91 7.31 -23.62 9.76
CA ILE A 91 7.32 -24.17 8.39
C ILE A 91 6.00 -23.88 7.67
N ALA A 92 4.86 -24.03 8.36
CA ALA A 92 3.55 -23.70 7.78
C ALA A 92 3.43 -22.19 7.44
N LEU A 93 3.97 -21.32 8.30
CA LEU A 93 4.01 -19.88 8.07
C LEU A 93 4.88 -19.51 6.87
N TRP A 94 6.10 -20.04 6.79
CA TRP A 94 7.00 -19.81 5.64
C TRP A 94 6.43 -20.37 4.35
N LEU A 95 5.75 -21.52 4.39
CA LEU A 95 5.00 -22.05 3.25
C LEU A 95 3.92 -21.06 2.80
N GLY A 96 3.20 -20.44 3.73
CA GLY A 96 2.22 -19.39 3.43
C GLY A 96 2.83 -18.23 2.62
N HIS A 97 3.94 -17.67 3.08
CA HIS A 97 4.64 -16.59 2.35
C HIS A 97 5.10 -17.06 0.95
N ALA A 98 5.65 -18.26 0.85
CA ALA A 98 6.14 -18.78 -0.42
C ALA A 98 5.01 -19.05 -1.42
N LEU A 99 3.84 -19.50 -0.96
CA LEU A 99 2.65 -19.71 -1.81
C LEU A 99 2.01 -18.38 -2.22
N GLU A 100 2.01 -17.37 -1.34
CA GLU A 100 1.57 -16.01 -1.66
C GLU A 100 2.38 -15.45 -2.84
N ASP A 101 3.72 -15.51 -2.78
CA ASP A 101 4.56 -15.00 -3.87
C ASP A 101 4.60 -15.90 -5.11
N ALA A 102 4.16 -17.17 -4.98
CA ALA A 102 3.99 -18.09 -6.10
C ALA A 102 2.59 -18.00 -6.75
N ASP A 103 1.76 -17.04 -6.33
CA ASP A 103 0.38 -16.79 -6.82
C ASP A 103 -0.60 -17.95 -6.52
N ASP A 104 -0.28 -18.84 -5.57
CA ASP A 104 -1.21 -19.86 -5.05
C ASP A 104 -1.97 -19.31 -3.85
N ALA A 105 -3.00 -18.52 -4.16
CA ALA A 105 -3.65 -17.71 -3.16
C ALA A 105 -4.44 -18.52 -2.11
N GLU A 106 -5.09 -19.61 -2.53
CA GLU A 106 -5.84 -20.48 -1.63
C GLU A 106 -4.92 -21.41 -0.84
N GLY A 107 -3.82 -21.88 -1.45
CA GLY A 107 -2.78 -22.63 -0.74
C GLY A 107 -2.14 -21.81 0.38
N ALA A 108 -1.82 -20.54 0.12
CA ALA A 108 -1.30 -19.62 1.14
C ALA A 108 -2.29 -19.45 2.32
N ALA A 109 -3.59 -19.29 2.03
CA ALA A 109 -4.61 -19.19 3.06
C ALA A 109 -4.70 -20.44 3.94
N ALA A 110 -4.62 -21.63 3.33
CA ALA A 110 -4.62 -22.90 4.06
C ALA A 110 -3.37 -23.01 4.96
N ALA A 111 -2.20 -22.59 4.46
CA ALA A 111 -0.95 -22.62 5.21
C ALA A 111 -0.96 -21.65 6.41
N TYR A 112 -1.42 -20.40 6.23
CA TYR A 112 -1.58 -19.43 7.32
C TYR A 112 -2.61 -19.90 8.36
N ARG A 113 -3.74 -20.48 7.90
CA ARG A 113 -4.76 -21.05 8.80
C ARG A 113 -4.16 -22.16 9.66
N ARG A 114 -3.41 -23.08 9.07
CA ARG A 114 -2.72 -24.16 9.79
C ARG A 114 -1.67 -23.63 10.76
N ALA A 115 -0.84 -22.67 10.34
CA ALA A 115 0.13 -22.02 11.23
C ALA A 115 -0.55 -21.42 12.46
N HIS A 116 -1.69 -20.75 12.27
CA HIS A 116 -2.46 -20.17 13.37
C HIS A 116 -3.11 -21.24 14.26
N THR A 117 -3.64 -22.33 13.69
CA THR A 117 -4.19 -23.45 14.47
C THR A 117 -3.13 -24.10 15.37
N LEU A 118 -1.90 -24.24 14.86
CA LEU A 118 -0.77 -24.82 15.61
C LEU A 118 -0.27 -23.88 16.71
N LEU A 119 -0.35 -22.56 16.50
CA LEU A 119 0.11 -21.56 17.47
C LEU A 119 -0.88 -20.39 17.57
N PRO A 120 -2.03 -20.57 18.23
CA PRO A 120 -3.12 -19.58 18.23
C PRO A 120 -2.78 -18.27 18.95
N GLY A 121 -1.86 -18.32 19.92
CA GLY A 121 -1.45 -17.14 20.68
C GLY A 121 -0.47 -16.21 19.96
N GLU A 122 0.09 -16.61 18.82
CA GLU A 122 1.16 -15.85 18.15
C GLU A 122 0.61 -14.70 17.29
N PRO A 123 0.78 -13.42 17.70
CA PRO A 123 0.11 -12.30 17.04
C PRO A 123 0.61 -12.05 15.62
N TYR A 124 1.89 -12.36 15.33
CA TYR A 124 2.42 -12.25 13.97
C TYR A 124 1.67 -13.15 12.98
N ILE A 125 1.42 -14.40 13.38
CA ILE A 125 0.69 -15.37 12.56
C ILE A 125 -0.78 -14.95 12.39
N ALA A 126 -1.41 -14.46 13.46
CA ALA A 126 -2.78 -13.94 13.41
C ALA A 126 -2.89 -12.74 12.45
N ALA A 127 -1.92 -11.81 12.47
CA ALA A 127 -1.88 -10.66 11.57
C ALA A 127 -1.72 -11.06 10.09
N GLN A 128 -0.83 -12.01 9.79
CA GLN A 128 -0.66 -12.52 8.43
C GLN A 128 -1.93 -13.22 7.92
N ARG A 129 -2.53 -14.09 8.75
CA ARG A 129 -3.79 -14.77 8.41
C ARG A 129 -4.90 -13.74 8.15
N LEU A 130 -5.08 -12.76 9.04
CA LEU A 130 -6.10 -11.73 8.89
C LEU A 130 -5.93 -10.93 7.61
N ALA A 131 -4.71 -10.43 7.35
CA ALA A 131 -4.40 -9.66 6.16
C ALA A 131 -4.71 -10.46 4.88
N TRP A 132 -4.34 -11.74 4.87
CA TRP A 132 -4.60 -12.63 3.74
C TRP A 132 -6.09 -12.94 3.57
N GLN A 133 -6.81 -13.20 4.66
CA GLN A 133 -8.26 -13.41 4.64
C GLN A 133 -9.01 -12.18 4.09
N ARG A 134 -8.61 -10.96 4.46
CA ARG A 134 -9.16 -9.74 3.87
C ARG A 134 -8.92 -9.66 2.37
N ARG A 135 -7.71 -9.98 1.89
CA ARG A 135 -7.40 -10.01 0.44
C ARG A 135 -8.28 -11.02 -0.32
N LEU A 136 -8.60 -12.15 0.28
CA LEU A 136 -9.43 -13.19 -0.33
C LEU A 136 -10.93 -12.99 -0.13
N CYS A 137 -11.35 -11.91 0.53
CA CYS A 137 -12.73 -11.74 1.00
C CYS A 137 -13.25 -12.97 1.78
N ASP A 138 -12.35 -13.65 2.50
CA ASP A 138 -12.71 -14.72 3.45
C ASP A 138 -13.00 -14.09 4.81
N TRP A 139 -14.29 -13.91 5.11
CA TRP A 139 -14.73 -13.27 6.36
C TRP A 139 -14.96 -14.26 7.51
N GLN A 140 -14.44 -15.49 7.41
CA GLN A 140 -14.50 -16.45 8.52
C GLN A 140 -13.59 -15.99 9.68
N ASP A 141 -14.17 -15.87 10.87
CA ASP A 141 -13.50 -15.51 12.14
C ASP A 141 -12.74 -14.16 12.13
N VAL A 142 -13.01 -13.28 11.14
CA VAL A 142 -12.24 -12.04 10.96
C VAL A 142 -12.38 -11.06 12.12
N ASP A 143 -13.53 -11.05 12.81
CA ASP A 143 -13.73 -10.19 13.98
C ASP A 143 -12.85 -10.63 15.17
N ALA A 144 -12.75 -11.94 15.40
CA ALA A 144 -11.91 -12.50 16.45
C ALA A 144 -10.42 -12.24 16.16
N LEU A 145 -10.00 -12.43 14.91
CA LEU A 145 -8.64 -12.13 14.47
C LEU A 145 -8.32 -10.64 14.54
N ALA A 146 -9.25 -9.78 14.11
CA ALA A 146 -9.09 -8.33 14.21
C ALA A 146 -8.93 -7.89 15.67
N ALA A 147 -9.73 -8.44 16.59
CA ALA A 147 -9.59 -8.19 18.01
C ALA A 147 -8.22 -8.63 18.56
N GLN A 148 -7.72 -9.81 18.15
CA GLN A 148 -6.40 -10.29 18.53
C GLN A 148 -5.27 -9.37 18.00
N VAL A 149 -5.33 -8.99 16.73
CA VAL A 149 -4.34 -8.12 16.08
C VAL A 149 -4.32 -6.72 16.70
N ARG A 150 -5.50 -6.12 16.94
CA ARG A 150 -5.61 -4.84 17.63
C ARG A 150 -5.14 -4.93 19.07
N GLY A 151 -5.51 -5.99 19.79
CA GLY A 151 -5.04 -6.26 21.15
C GLY A 151 -3.52 -6.36 21.25
N ALA A 152 -2.86 -6.97 20.26
CA ALA A 152 -1.40 -7.02 20.17
C ALA A 152 -0.75 -5.63 20.02
N VAL A 153 -1.35 -4.76 19.19
CA VAL A 153 -0.92 -3.36 19.06
C VAL A 153 -1.08 -2.62 20.39
N THR A 154 -2.23 -2.74 21.06
CA THR A 154 -2.47 -2.13 22.38
C THR A 154 -1.50 -2.65 23.45
N ALA A 155 -1.13 -3.93 23.38
CA ALA A 155 -0.16 -4.55 24.27
C ALA A 155 1.31 -4.19 23.96
N GLY A 156 1.58 -3.39 22.92
CA GLY A 156 2.93 -2.95 22.55
C GLY A 156 3.75 -3.98 21.77
N GLN A 157 3.11 -4.97 21.13
CA GLN A 157 3.80 -6.02 20.35
C GLN A 157 4.05 -5.57 18.90
N GLY A 158 5.30 -5.26 18.55
CA GLY A 158 5.70 -4.63 17.29
C GLY A 158 5.72 -5.55 16.06
N VAL A 159 4.75 -6.46 15.94
CA VAL A 159 4.72 -7.54 14.94
C VAL A 159 3.66 -7.34 13.85
N VAL A 160 2.82 -6.31 13.96
CA VAL A 160 1.79 -6.00 12.97
C VAL A 160 2.32 -4.98 11.97
N GLU A 161 2.19 -5.30 10.68
CA GLU A 161 2.60 -4.39 9.60
C GLU A 161 1.62 -3.21 9.46
N PRO A 162 2.07 -1.95 9.56
CA PRO A 162 1.17 -0.80 9.61
C PRO A 162 0.25 -0.65 8.39
N PHE A 163 0.73 -1.02 7.19
CA PHE A 163 -0.09 -0.98 5.97
C PHE A 163 -1.27 -1.96 6.01
N ALA A 164 -1.06 -3.18 6.52
CA ALA A 164 -2.15 -4.13 6.68
C ALA A 164 -3.17 -3.62 7.71
N PHE A 165 -2.68 -2.98 8.78
CA PHE A 165 -3.49 -2.43 9.87
C PHE A 165 -4.44 -1.30 9.43
N LEU A 166 -4.19 -0.64 8.29
CA LEU A 166 -5.13 0.33 7.70
C LEU A 166 -6.48 -0.27 7.30
N SER A 167 -6.55 -1.60 7.13
CA SER A 167 -7.79 -2.30 6.79
C SER A 167 -8.69 -2.55 8.01
N GLU A 168 -8.15 -2.35 9.22
CA GLU A 168 -8.87 -2.54 10.47
C GLU A 168 -9.69 -1.30 10.83
N ASP A 169 -10.84 -1.52 11.47
CA ASP A 169 -11.62 -0.44 12.09
C ASP A 169 -10.96 -0.04 13.42
N ALA A 170 -9.81 0.62 13.28
CA ALA A 170 -8.95 1.07 14.36
C ALA A 170 -8.83 2.59 14.35
N SER A 171 -8.71 3.18 15.54
CA SER A 171 -8.52 4.62 15.71
C SER A 171 -7.17 5.10 15.16
N ALA A 172 -7.06 6.40 14.89
CA ALA A 172 -5.80 7.02 14.50
C ALA A 172 -4.69 6.83 15.57
N ALA A 173 -5.08 6.75 16.85
CA ALA A 173 -4.17 6.45 17.95
C ALA A 173 -3.60 5.02 17.88
N GLU A 174 -4.44 4.02 17.58
CA GLU A 174 -3.99 2.64 17.36
C GLU A 174 -3.07 2.55 16.12
N GLN A 175 -3.40 3.26 15.03
CA GLN A 175 -2.54 3.32 13.84
C GLN A 175 -1.17 3.91 14.16
N LEU A 176 -1.11 4.99 14.95
CA LEU A 176 0.15 5.58 15.41
C LEU A 176 0.96 4.61 16.28
N ALA A 177 0.31 3.89 17.21
CA ALA A 177 0.98 2.91 18.06
C ALA A 177 1.62 1.80 17.22
N CYS A 178 0.85 1.21 16.30
CA CYS A 178 1.33 0.19 15.37
C CYS A 178 2.55 0.69 14.58
N ALA A 179 2.45 1.88 13.98
CA ALA A 179 3.51 2.46 13.18
C ALA A 179 4.78 2.77 13.99
N ARG A 180 4.64 3.34 15.20
CA ARG A 180 5.78 3.64 16.09
C ARG A 180 6.55 2.40 16.51
N MET A 181 5.85 1.32 16.83
CA MET A 181 6.48 0.07 17.25
C MET A 181 7.27 -0.57 16.12
N ARG A 182 6.68 -0.61 14.91
CA ARG A 182 7.39 -1.09 13.72
C ARG A 182 8.60 -0.21 13.41
N ALA A 183 8.46 1.11 13.52
CA ALA A 183 9.54 2.05 13.30
C ALA A 183 10.68 1.91 14.32
N ALA A 184 10.35 1.73 15.59
CA ALA A 184 11.34 1.52 16.65
C ALA A 184 12.22 0.29 16.39
N ALA A 185 11.62 -0.80 15.89
CA ALA A 185 12.36 -2.01 15.52
C ALA A 185 13.38 -1.74 14.39
N VAL A 186 12.99 -0.98 13.36
CA VAL A 186 13.90 -0.58 12.26
C VAL A 186 15.00 0.35 12.79
N ALA A 187 14.65 1.37 13.59
CA ALA A 187 15.62 2.31 14.16
C ALA A 187 16.69 1.61 15.01
N ALA A 188 16.31 0.56 15.76
CA ALA A 188 17.24 -0.21 16.58
C ALA A 188 18.26 -1.01 15.75
N ALA A 189 17.91 -1.37 14.51
CA ALA A 189 18.76 -2.16 13.61
C ALA A 189 19.65 -1.30 12.69
N VAL A 190 19.40 0.01 12.59
CA VAL A 190 20.03 0.91 11.61
C VAL A 190 20.92 1.94 12.30
N ARG A 191 22.09 2.20 11.72
CA ARG A 191 22.97 3.32 12.13
C ARG A 191 22.79 4.50 11.18
N PRO A 192 22.32 5.67 11.65
CA PRO A 192 22.21 6.85 10.81
C PRO A 192 23.55 7.33 10.25
N LEU A 193 23.52 7.90 9.06
CA LEU A 193 24.65 8.63 8.48
C LEU A 193 24.88 9.94 9.26
N PRO A 194 26.09 10.53 9.20
CA PRO A 194 26.33 11.85 9.76
C PRO A 194 25.33 12.88 9.24
N LYS A 195 24.83 13.72 10.15
CA LYS A 195 23.90 14.81 9.81
C LYS A 195 24.59 15.80 8.88
N VAL A 196 23.84 16.29 7.89
CA VAL A 196 24.23 17.43 7.05
C VAL A 196 23.17 18.51 7.21
N PRO A 197 23.48 19.78 6.95
CA PRO A 197 22.47 20.83 6.87
C PRO A 197 21.76 20.83 5.51
N VAL A 198 20.60 21.48 5.44
CA VAL A 198 20.01 21.93 4.18
C VAL A 198 20.99 22.93 3.52
N ARG A 199 21.08 22.94 2.18
CA ARG A 199 21.95 23.90 1.50
C ARG A 199 21.56 25.34 1.83
N ALA A 200 22.56 26.21 1.93
CA ALA A 200 22.32 27.62 2.22
C ALA A 200 21.85 28.42 1.00
N ARG A 201 22.26 28.04 -0.22
CA ARG A 201 21.98 28.77 -1.48
C ARG A 201 21.83 27.84 -2.67
N GLY A 202 21.25 28.37 -3.74
CA GLY A 202 21.03 27.66 -5.01
C GLY A 202 19.77 26.79 -5.01
N PRO A 203 19.41 26.18 -6.15
CA PRO A 203 18.18 25.40 -6.27
C PRO A 203 18.11 24.26 -5.25
N LEU A 204 16.97 24.04 -4.60
CA LEU A 204 16.74 22.92 -3.69
C LEU A 204 16.75 21.59 -4.45
N ARG A 205 17.50 20.59 -3.97
CA ARG A 205 17.41 19.23 -4.51
C ARG A 205 16.35 18.46 -3.76
N VAL A 206 15.28 18.13 -4.48
CA VAL A 206 14.12 17.41 -3.97
C VAL A 206 14.18 15.98 -4.51
N GLY A 207 14.31 15.02 -3.59
CA GLY A 207 14.32 13.58 -3.88
C GLY A 207 12.96 12.95 -3.63
N PHE A 208 12.58 11.96 -4.42
CA PHE A 208 11.42 11.11 -4.18
C PHE A 208 11.85 9.64 -4.24
N LEU A 209 11.59 8.88 -3.17
CA LEU A 209 11.93 7.45 -3.07
C LEU A 209 10.69 6.60 -3.28
N SER A 210 10.69 5.75 -4.31
CA SER A 210 9.55 4.86 -4.58
C SER A 210 9.92 3.63 -5.40
N ASN A 211 9.17 2.55 -5.23
CA ASN A 211 9.09 1.41 -6.15
C ASN A 211 7.91 1.53 -7.13
N GLY A 212 7.22 2.69 -7.13
CA GLY A 212 6.03 2.95 -7.92
C GLY A 212 6.25 3.86 -9.12
N PHE A 213 7.51 4.08 -9.54
CA PHE A 213 7.82 4.91 -10.71
C PHE A 213 7.67 4.09 -11.99
N GLY A 214 6.44 4.05 -12.51
CA GLY A 214 6.01 3.27 -13.66
C GLY A 214 4.48 3.18 -13.71
N ALA A 215 3.93 2.11 -14.29
CA ALA A 215 2.50 1.79 -14.35
C ALA A 215 1.94 1.32 -12.99
N HIS A 216 2.09 2.17 -11.97
CA HIS A 216 1.70 1.96 -10.58
C HIS A 216 1.02 3.24 -10.05
N PRO A 217 0.10 3.14 -9.05
CA PRO A 217 -0.59 4.29 -8.46
C PRO A 217 0.29 5.52 -8.18
N THR A 218 1.44 5.35 -7.53
CA THR A 218 2.39 6.46 -7.26
C THR A 218 2.79 7.19 -8.54
N GLY A 219 3.32 6.49 -9.55
CA GLY A 219 3.74 7.10 -10.81
C GLY A 219 2.57 7.78 -11.53
N LEU A 220 1.40 7.14 -11.57
CA LEU A 220 0.18 7.69 -12.17
C LEU A 220 -0.28 8.99 -11.49
N LEU A 221 -0.20 9.07 -10.16
CA LEU A 221 -0.61 10.27 -9.43
C LEU A 221 0.41 11.41 -9.56
N THR A 222 1.71 11.10 -9.61
CA THR A 222 2.75 12.13 -9.54
C THR A 222 3.27 12.63 -10.89
N VAL A 223 3.10 11.89 -11.99
CA VAL A 223 3.79 12.19 -13.26
C VAL A 223 3.53 13.60 -13.77
N ALA A 224 2.26 14.03 -13.86
CA ALA A 224 1.91 15.35 -14.37
C ALA A 224 2.35 16.47 -13.43
N LEU A 225 2.30 16.24 -12.12
CA LEU A 225 2.82 17.18 -11.14
C LEU A 225 4.34 17.39 -11.31
N LEU A 226 5.11 16.29 -11.46
CA LEU A 226 6.56 16.38 -11.65
C LEU A 226 6.91 17.08 -12.97
N GLU A 227 6.11 16.86 -14.02
CA GLU A 227 6.23 17.58 -15.29
C GLU A 227 6.02 19.10 -15.15
N GLN A 228 5.20 19.55 -14.19
CA GLN A 228 5.02 20.98 -13.89
C GLN A 228 6.14 21.51 -12.99
N LEU A 229 6.51 20.77 -11.95
CA LEU A 229 7.58 21.15 -11.01
C LEU A 229 8.94 21.30 -11.70
N GLN A 230 9.21 20.56 -12.79
CA GLN A 230 10.49 20.65 -13.50
C GLN A 230 10.76 22.06 -14.07
N ALA A 231 9.69 22.85 -14.28
CA ALA A 231 9.80 24.21 -14.81
C ALA A 231 10.19 25.24 -13.74
N ASP A 232 10.16 24.87 -12.46
CA ASP A 232 10.53 25.75 -11.36
C ASP A 232 12.07 25.80 -11.19
N PRO A 233 12.72 26.95 -11.46
CA PRO A 233 14.17 27.07 -11.35
C PRO A 233 14.69 26.97 -9.91
N ALA A 234 13.83 27.14 -8.90
CA ALA A 234 14.20 26.96 -7.51
C ALA A 234 14.38 25.48 -7.14
N LEU A 235 13.94 24.54 -7.97
CA LEU A 235 13.93 23.11 -7.66
C LEU A 235 14.78 22.28 -8.65
N GLN A 236 15.40 21.23 -8.12
CA GLN A 236 16.09 20.17 -8.88
C GLN A 236 15.51 18.83 -8.46
N LEU A 237 14.78 18.18 -9.36
CA LEU A 237 14.04 16.96 -9.06
C LEU A 237 14.89 15.70 -9.28
N HIS A 238 14.85 14.80 -8.29
CA HIS A 238 15.51 13.50 -8.32
C HIS A 238 14.53 12.39 -7.96
N LEU A 239 14.48 11.33 -8.77
CA LEU A 239 13.69 10.13 -8.48
C LEU A 239 14.62 8.98 -8.14
N PHE A 240 14.41 8.30 -7.01
CA PHE A 240 15.15 7.10 -6.62
C PHE A 240 14.22 5.90 -6.78
N ALA A 241 14.35 5.20 -7.90
CA ALA A 241 13.48 4.10 -8.28
C ALA A 241 13.97 2.79 -7.67
N LEU A 242 13.18 2.26 -6.73
CA LEU A 242 13.35 0.93 -6.13
C LEU A 242 12.83 -0.19 -7.04
N ASN A 243 12.14 0.16 -8.13
CA ASN A 243 11.70 -0.73 -9.18
C ASN A 243 12.49 -0.52 -10.47
N ARG A 244 12.73 -1.61 -11.20
CA ARG A 244 13.29 -1.59 -12.56
C ARG A 244 12.32 -0.88 -13.52
N ASP A 245 12.87 -0.45 -14.64
CA ASP A 245 12.09 0.08 -15.75
C ASP A 245 11.08 -0.97 -16.24
N ASP A 246 9.80 -0.59 -16.29
CA ASP A 246 8.70 -1.45 -16.73
C ASP A 246 8.30 -1.21 -18.19
N GLY A 247 9.00 -0.32 -18.90
CA GLY A 247 8.72 0.06 -20.28
C GLY A 247 7.43 0.89 -20.45
N SER A 248 6.84 1.35 -19.35
CA SER A 248 5.60 2.13 -19.42
C SER A 248 5.85 3.57 -19.87
N ARG A 249 4.86 4.17 -20.52
CA ARG A 249 4.86 5.61 -20.86
C ARG A 249 4.98 6.50 -19.62
N ILE A 250 4.50 6.04 -18.46
CA ILE A 250 4.63 6.77 -17.20
C ILE A 250 6.09 6.82 -16.77
N ARG A 251 6.82 5.71 -16.85
CA ARG A 251 8.26 5.66 -16.53
C ARG A 251 9.06 6.58 -17.44
N GLU A 252 8.79 6.58 -18.74
CA GLU A 252 9.41 7.47 -19.71
C GLU A 252 9.20 8.96 -19.35
N ARG A 253 7.94 9.37 -19.12
CA ARG A 253 7.60 10.75 -18.73
C ARG A 253 8.30 11.17 -17.43
N LEU A 254 8.37 10.28 -16.44
CA LEU A 254 9.09 10.53 -15.19
C LEU A 254 10.59 10.73 -15.39
N GLN A 255 11.21 9.99 -16.33
CA GLN A 255 12.63 10.15 -16.69
C GLN A 255 12.89 11.47 -17.43
N THR A 256 11.92 11.98 -18.19
CA THR A 256 11.99 13.31 -18.81
C THR A 256 11.88 14.42 -17.76
N ALA A 257 10.93 14.30 -16.83
CA ALA A 257 10.60 15.36 -15.87
C ALA A 257 11.62 15.51 -14.73
N ALA A 258 12.43 14.48 -14.45
CA ALA A 258 13.35 14.49 -13.32
C ALA A 258 14.56 13.58 -13.55
N ARG A 259 15.65 13.84 -12.82
CA ARG A 259 16.81 12.94 -12.86
C ARG A 259 16.49 11.64 -12.11
N LEU A 260 16.21 10.58 -12.86
CA LEU A 260 15.93 9.25 -12.31
C LEU A 260 17.21 8.45 -12.02
N HIS A 261 17.26 7.86 -10.83
CA HIS A 261 18.31 6.97 -10.34
C HIS A 261 17.72 5.59 -10.13
N ASP A 262 18.10 4.62 -10.96
CA ASP A 262 17.75 3.22 -10.74
C ASP A 262 18.57 2.65 -9.58
N VAL A 263 17.90 2.33 -8.48
CA VAL A 263 18.46 1.74 -7.26
C VAL A 263 17.82 0.39 -6.94
N ALA A 264 17.12 -0.21 -7.90
CA ALA A 264 16.43 -1.48 -7.72
C ALA A 264 17.42 -2.61 -7.39
N GLY A 265 17.11 -3.38 -6.35
CA GLY A 265 17.94 -4.50 -5.90
C GLY A 265 19.27 -4.11 -5.23
N GLN A 266 19.55 -2.81 -5.03
CA GLN A 266 20.72 -2.37 -4.25
C GLN A 266 20.48 -2.60 -2.75
N ARG A 267 21.57 -2.77 -1.99
CA ARG A 267 21.46 -2.84 -0.52
C ARG A 267 21.03 -1.49 0.03
N HIS A 268 20.25 -1.46 1.10
CA HIS A 268 19.75 -0.21 1.69
C HIS A 268 20.85 0.81 1.99
N ALA A 269 22.02 0.37 2.47
CA ALA A 269 23.17 1.23 2.73
C ALA A 269 23.75 1.89 1.46
N GLU A 270 23.75 1.17 0.34
CA GLU A 270 24.21 1.68 -0.96
C GLU A 270 23.22 2.70 -1.52
N THR A 271 21.91 2.42 -1.40
CA THR A 271 20.86 3.36 -1.75
C THR A 271 20.96 4.65 -0.94
N ALA A 272 21.11 4.55 0.39
CA ALA A 272 21.27 5.71 1.27
C ALA A 272 22.53 6.53 0.94
N ALA A 273 23.66 5.87 0.69
CA ALA A 273 24.90 6.51 0.27
C ALA A 273 24.74 7.24 -1.09
N ARG A 274 24.02 6.64 -2.04
CA ARG A 274 23.75 7.26 -3.35
C ARG A 274 22.87 8.50 -3.24
N ILE A 275 21.82 8.45 -2.41
CA ILE A 275 20.97 9.62 -2.10
C ILE A 275 21.84 10.73 -1.49
N ARG A 276 22.65 10.40 -0.46
CA ARG A 276 23.57 11.33 0.18
C ARG A 276 24.54 11.97 -0.82
N ALA A 277 25.09 11.20 -1.74
CA ALA A 277 26.02 11.68 -2.77
C ALA A 277 25.38 12.66 -3.76
N GLN A 278 24.06 12.61 -3.95
CA GLN A 278 23.34 13.62 -4.74
C GLN A 278 23.08 14.92 -3.98
N GLY A 279 23.37 14.98 -2.67
CA GLY A 279 23.14 16.17 -1.84
C GLY A 279 21.67 16.58 -1.81
N ILE A 280 20.76 15.60 -1.66
CA ILE A 280 19.33 15.84 -1.53
C ILE A 280 19.06 16.63 -0.24
N ASP A 281 18.30 17.72 -0.34
CA ASP A 281 17.90 18.56 0.80
C ASP A 281 16.58 18.07 1.40
N VAL A 282 15.60 17.78 0.54
CA VAL A 282 14.29 17.30 0.93
C VAL A 282 14.04 15.96 0.26
N LEU A 283 13.80 14.90 1.04
CA LEU A 283 13.51 13.56 0.53
C LEU A 283 12.10 13.13 0.90
N PHE A 284 11.25 12.94 -0.10
CA PHE A 284 9.94 12.34 0.07
C PHE A 284 10.01 10.82 0.11
N ASP A 285 9.37 10.24 1.12
CA ASP A 285 8.96 8.85 1.15
C ASP A 285 7.62 8.72 0.40
N LEU A 286 7.67 8.09 -0.78
CA LEU A 286 6.50 7.75 -1.58
C LEU A 286 6.24 6.23 -1.56
N ARG A 287 6.47 5.59 -0.40
CA ARG A 287 6.10 4.20 -0.10
C ARG A 287 5.42 4.06 1.25
N GLY A 288 5.96 4.72 2.28
CA GLY A 288 5.64 4.46 3.68
C GLY A 288 5.78 2.97 4.00
N TRP A 289 4.78 2.40 4.66
CA TRP A 289 4.77 0.99 5.09
C TRP A 289 4.24 -0.01 4.05
N GLY A 290 4.00 0.42 2.81
CA GLY A 290 3.52 -0.47 1.75
C GLY A 290 4.58 -1.47 1.26
N GLY A 291 4.16 -2.55 0.59
CA GLY A 291 5.05 -3.62 0.13
C GLY A 291 6.21 -3.16 -0.76
N GLY A 292 7.44 -3.65 -0.52
CA GLY A 292 8.64 -3.20 -1.23
C GLY A 292 9.07 -1.76 -0.89
N GLY A 293 8.61 -1.22 0.24
CA GLY A 293 9.20 -0.04 0.87
C GLY A 293 10.64 -0.31 1.35
N ALA A 294 11.38 0.77 1.61
CA ALA A 294 12.76 0.70 2.08
C ALA A 294 12.96 1.62 3.31
N PRO A 295 12.24 1.38 4.42
CA PRO A 295 12.28 2.26 5.60
C PRO A 295 13.69 2.36 6.20
N GLU A 296 14.54 1.34 6.04
CA GLU A 296 15.94 1.33 6.46
C GLU A 296 16.76 2.41 5.75
N VAL A 297 16.48 2.67 4.46
CA VAL A 297 17.14 3.74 3.69
C VAL A 297 16.84 5.09 4.34
N LEU A 298 15.59 5.34 4.72
CA LEU A 298 15.15 6.57 5.36
C LEU A 298 15.64 6.66 6.82
N ALA A 299 15.68 5.55 7.55
CA ALA A 299 16.23 5.46 8.90
C ALA A 299 17.73 5.77 8.94
N MET A 300 18.46 5.52 7.85
CA MET A 300 19.86 5.96 7.69
C MET A 300 20.01 7.48 7.52
N ARG A 301 18.91 8.24 7.41
CA ARG A 301 18.87 9.70 7.31
C ARG A 301 19.75 10.30 6.18
N PRO A 302 19.64 9.82 4.91
CA PRO A 302 20.47 10.31 3.81
C PRO A 302 20.16 11.74 3.34
N ALA A 303 19.07 12.36 3.80
CA ALA A 303 18.74 13.77 3.56
C ALA A 303 18.49 14.51 4.90
N PRO A 304 18.73 15.84 4.95
CA PRO A 304 18.50 16.62 6.16
C PRO A 304 17.02 16.81 6.51
N LEU A 305 16.14 16.86 5.50
CA LEU A 305 14.69 16.86 5.66
C LEU A 305 14.09 15.65 4.95
N GLN A 306 13.25 14.89 5.63
CA GLN A 306 12.57 13.71 5.10
C GLN A 306 11.08 13.77 5.39
N LEU A 307 10.26 13.63 4.35
CA LEU A 307 8.82 13.90 4.40
C LEU A 307 8.03 12.64 4.03
N ASN A 308 7.00 12.33 4.80
CA ASN A 308 5.97 11.36 4.43
C ASN A 308 4.92 12.03 3.55
N TRP A 309 4.64 11.48 2.37
CA TRP A 309 3.57 12.01 1.53
C TRP A 309 2.96 10.95 0.62
N LEU A 310 1.66 11.10 0.36
CA LEU A 310 0.88 10.44 -0.68
C LEU A 310 0.67 8.93 -0.53
N ALA A 311 1.74 8.13 -0.61
CA ALA A 311 1.65 6.69 -0.85
C ALA A 311 1.09 5.90 0.34
N TYR A 312 1.40 6.33 1.57
CA TYR A 312 0.90 5.71 2.79
C TYR A 312 -0.09 6.67 3.49
N PRO A 313 -1.39 6.33 3.55
CA PRO A 313 -2.42 7.24 4.05
C PRO A 313 -2.53 7.21 5.59
N GLY A 314 -1.43 7.50 6.28
CA GLY A 314 -1.33 7.51 7.74
C GLY A 314 0.03 8.05 8.23
N THR A 315 0.21 8.08 9.54
CA THR A 315 1.51 8.42 10.17
C THR A 315 2.53 7.31 9.97
N SER A 316 3.78 7.66 9.69
CA SER A 316 4.87 6.70 9.68
C SER A 316 5.19 6.19 11.08
N GLY A 317 4.86 6.93 12.14
CA GLY A 317 5.32 6.63 13.49
C GLY A 317 6.84 6.73 13.65
N ALA A 318 7.56 7.18 12.63
CA ALA A 318 9.00 6.99 12.52
C ALA A 318 9.80 8.20 13.00
N PRO A 319 10.85 8.01 13.82
CA PRO A 319 11.67 9.11 14.33
C PRO A 319 12.58 9.76 13.25
N TRP A 320 12.60 9.20 12.04
CA TRP A 320 13.42 9.68 10.94
C TRP A 320 12.63 10.46 9.86
N LEU A 321 11.32 10.61 9.99
CA LEU A 321 10.52 11.48 9.11
C LEU A 321 10.15 12.76 9.87
N ASP A 322 10.55 13.90 9.32
CA ASP A 322 10.45 15.20 9.97
C ASP A 322 9.05 15.80 9.84
N ALA A 323 8.39 15.57 8.70
CA ALA A 323 7.07 16.11 8.42
C ALA A 323 6.20 15.16 7.57
N VAL A 324 4.89 15.36 7.61
CA VAL A 324 3.91 14.71 6.74
C VAL A 324 3.17 15.78 5.94
N VAL A 325 2.93 15.53 4.65
CA VAL A 325 2.14 16.44 3.80
C VAL A 325 0.72 15.89 3.64
N GLY A 326 -0.26 16.69 4.05
CA GLY A 326 -1.69 16.41 3.92
C GLY A 326 -2.46 17.63 3.41
N ASP A 327 -3.76 17.65 3.70
CA ASP A 327 -4.64 18.80 3.47
C ASP A 327 -5.57 19.01 4.67
N ALA A 328 -6.32 20.11 4.69
CA ALA A 328 -7.17 20.48 5.82
C ALA A 328 -8.35 19.51 6.05
N PHE A 329 -8.76 18.73 5.05
CA PHE A 329 -9.90 17.81 5.14
C PHE A 329 -9.48 16.40 5.56
N ALA A 330 -8.49 15.82 4.87
CA ALA A 330 -7.99 14.46 5.12
C ALA A 330 -7.17 14.39 6.41
N LEU A 331 -6.46 15.48 6.74
CA LEU A 331 -5.65 15.62 7.95
C LEU A 331 -6.06 16.89 8.72
N PRO A 332 -7.27 16.95 9.29
CA PRO A 332 -7.72 18.12 10.03
C PRO A 332 -6.92 18.28 11.35
N PRO A 333 -6.98 19.46 12.00
CA PRO A 333 -6.29 19.70 13.27
C PRO A 333 -6.56 18.64 14.35
N ALA A 334 -7.78 18.09 14.39
CA ALA A 334 -8.17 17.03 15.33
C ALA A 334 -7.36 15.73 15.18
N LEU A 335 -6.79 15.45 14.00
CA LEU A 335 -5.95 14.27 13.77
C LEU A 335 -4.46 14.51 14.02
N GLU A 336 -4.00 15.76 14.16
CA GLU A 336 -2.59 16.08 14.39
C GLU A 336 -1.96 15.36 15.59
N PRO A 337 -2.65 15.22 16.75
CA PRO A 337 -2.07 14.50 17.90
C PRO A 337 -1.74 13.02 17.61
N HIS A 338 -2.29 12.47 16.53
CA HIS A 338 -2.10 11.08 16.11
C HIS A 338 -1.03 10.93 15.02
N TYR A 339 -0.21 11.97 14.78
CA TYR A 339 0.94 11.91 13.89
C TYR A 339 2.24 12.13 14.65
N SER A 340 3.27 11.33 14.35
CA SER A 340 4.62 11.56 14.86
C SER A 340 5.34 12.70 14.16
N GLU A 341 5.03 12.91 12.88
CA GLU A 341 5.62 13.92 12.04
C GLU A 341 4.96 15.28 12.25
N ARG A 342 5.69 16.39 11.99
CA ARG A 342 5.05 17.71 11.87
C ARG A 342 4.07 17.72 10.69
N VAL A 343 2.86 18.20 10.91
CA VAL A 343 1.86 18.28 9.84
C VAL A 343 2.08 19.54 8.99
N LEU A 344 2.27 19.33 7.68
CA LEU A 344 2.27 20.36 6.64
C LEU A 344 1.03 20.17 5.78
N ARG A 345 0.36 21.26 5.39
CA ARG A 345 -0.88 21.19 4.61
C ARG A 345 -0.75 21.97 3.31
N LEU A 346 -1.16 21.33 2.22
CA LEU A 346 -1.44 22.04 0.99
C LEU A 346 -2.77 22.81 1.12
N PRO A 347 -2.92 23.96 0.43
CA PRO A 347 -4.19 24.70 0.36
C PRO A 347 -5.22 24.06 -0.58
N ARG A 348 -4.92 22.85 -1.07
CA ARG A 348 -5.73 22.01 -1.96
C ARG A 348 -5.67 20.56 -1.49
N ALA A 349 -6.39 19.67 -2.17
CA ALA A 349 -6.31 18.24 -1.88
C ALA A 349 -4.85 17.75 -1.89
N PHE A 350 -4.48 16.90 -0.93
CA PHE A 350 -3.09 16.41 -0.80
C PHE A 350 -2.62 15.54 -1.96
N GLN A 351 -3.57 15.02 -2.75
CA GLN A 351 -3.36 14.02 -3.79
C GLN A 351 -3.32 14.70 -5.17
N PRO A 352 -2.19 14.64 -5.90
CA PRO A 352 -2.12 15.03 -7.30
C PRO A 352 -2.71 13.95 -8.21
N SER A 353 -2.88 14.25 -9.50
CA SER A 353 -3.37 13.29 -10.49
C SER A 353 -2.82 13.61 -11.88
N ASP A 354 -2.65 12.61 -12.74
CA ASP A 354 -2.30 12.84 -14.15
C ASP A 354 -3.48 13.45 -14.92
N ASN A 355 -3.47 14.77 -15.09
CA ASN A 355 -4.50 15.51 -15.82
C ASN A 355 -4.28 15.50 -17.36
N THR A 356 -3.30 14.74 -17.85
CA THR A 356 -3.03 14.57 -19.29
C THR A 356 -3.67 13.30 -19.87
N ARG A 357 -4.28 12.46 -19.02
CA ARG A 357 -4.88 11.19 -19.44
C ARG A 357 -6.07 11.43 -20.36
N VAL A 358 -5.97 10.93 -21.58
CA VAL A 358 -7.09 10.89 -22.53
C VAL A 358 -8.03 9.75 -22.14
N LEU A 359 -9.32 10.07 -22.02
CA LEU A 359 -10.35 9.06 -21.83
C LEU A 359 -10.64 8.38 -23.18
N GLU A 360 -10.20 7.13 -23.32
CA GLU A 360 -10.51 6.33 -24.50
C GLU A 360 -12.02 6.05 -24.59
N PRO A 361 -12.56 5.83 -25.81
CA PRO A 361 -13.96 5.42 -25.97
C PRO A 361 -14.26 4.16 -25.15
N ALA A 362 -15.34 4.20 -24.38
CA ALA A 362 -15.78 3.03 -23.63
C ALA A 362 -16.26 1.92 -24.60
N PRO A 363 -15.99 0.65 -24.29
CA PRO A 363 -16.64 -0.46 -24.98
C PRO A 363 -18.14 -0.48 -24.67
N THR A 364 -18.89 -1.40 -25.28
CA THR A 364 -20.30 -1.54 -24.95
C THR A 364 -20.49 -2.14 -23.55
N ARG A 365 -21.67 -1.94 -22.95
CA ARG A 365 -22.07 -2.62 -21.71
C ARG A 365 -21.99 -4.15 -21.86
N ALA A 366 -22.42 -4.67 -23.00
CA ALA A 366 -22.38 -6.11 -23.30
C ALA A 366 -20.94 -6.67 -23.30
N ASP A 367 -19.98 -5.96 -23.91
CA ASP A 367 -18.56 -6.35 -23.90
C ASP A 367 -17.96 -6.41 -22.49
N CYS A 368 -18.56 -5.69 -21.53
CA CYS A 368 -18.16 -5.66 -20.14
C CYS A 368 -18.96 -6.61 -19.23
N GLY A 369 -19.88 -7.41 -19.79
CA GLY A 369 -20.78 -8.26 -19.00
C GLY A 369 -21.81 -7.49 -18.18
N LEU A 370 -22.08 -6.23 -18.52
CA LEU A 370 -23.07 -5.38 -17.86
C LEU A 370 -24.44 -5.50 -18.54
N PRO A 371 -25.54 -5.32 -17.79
CA PRO A 371 -26.88 -5.31 -18.37
C PRO A 371 -27.09 -4.10 -19.30
N ALA A 372 -27.89 -4.28 -20.35
CA ALA A 372 -28.18 -3.22 -21.32
C ALA A 372 -28.89 -2.00 -20.69
N GLN A 373 -29.62 -2.20 -19.61
CA GLN A 373 -30.35 -1.18 -18.84
C GLN A 373 -30.10 -1.35 -17.34
N GLY A 374 -30.46 -0.35 -16.55
CA GLY A 374 -30.25 -0.33 -15.11
C GLY A 374 -28.99 0.42 -14.70
N VAL A 375 -28.94 0.80 -13.43
CA VAL A 375 -27.83 1.56 -12.84
C VAL A 375 -26.63 0.67 -12.57
N VAL A 376 -25.46 1.12 -12.98
CA VAL A 376 -24.18 0.45 -12.71
C VAL A 376 -23.48 1.16 -11.56
N PHE A 377 -23.66 0.66 -10.34
CA PHE A 377 -22.81 1.04 -9.23
C PHE A 377 -21.43 0.42 -9.43
N CYS A 378 -20.35 1.12 -9.08
CA CYS A 378 -19.01 0.54 -9.14
C CYS A 378 -18.22 0.73 -7.85
N CYS A 379 -17.30 -0.19 -7.60
CA CYS A 379 -16.33 -0.10 -6.52
C CYS A 379 -15.04 -0.81 -6.96
N PHE A 380 -14.18 -0.10 -7.70
CA PHE A 380 -12.95 -0.68 -8.25
C PHE A 380 -11.79 -0.67 -7.25
N ASN A 381 -12.06 -1.08 -6.01
CA ASN A 381 -11.07 -1.10 -4.95
C ASN A 381 -10.35 -2.46 -4.86
N ASN A 382 -9.15 -2.45 -4.27
CA ASN A 382 -8.49 -3.69 -3.86
C ASN A 382 -9.39 -4.47 -2.90
N SER A 383 -9.40 -5.80 -3.03
CA SER A 383 -10.29 -6.71 -2.30
C SER A 383 -10.22 -6.58 -0.78
N TYR A 384 -9.05 -6.27 -0.20
CA TYR A 384 -8.90 -6.08 1.24
C TYR A 384 -9.67 -4.86 1.80
N LYS A 385 -10.16 -3.95 0.94
CA LYS A 385 -11.07 -2.86 1.33
C LYS A 385 -12.55 -3.27 1.29
N LEU A 386 -12.87 -4.39 0.64
CA LEU A 386 -14.22 -4.95 0.52
C LEU A 386 -14.53 -5.78 1.78
N ASN A 387 -14.66 -5.10 2.91
CA ASN A 387 -14.98 -5.73 4.20
C ASN A 387 -16.51 -5.95 4.37
N PRO A 388 -16.95 -6.71 5.40
CA PRO A 388 -18.36 -7.00 5.61
C PRO A 388 -19.25 -5.74 5.67
N ARG A 389 -18.82 -4.70 6.38
CA ARG A 389 -19.57 -3.43 6.51
C ARG A 389 -19.77 -2.74 5.15
N SER A 390 -18.70 -2.61 4.36
CA SER A 390 -18.74 -1.95 3.05
C SER A 390 -19.55 -2.73 2.02
N MET A 391 -19.53 -4.06 2.08
CA MET A 391 -20.35 -4.89 1.19
C MET A 391 -21.81 -4.94 1.62
N ALA A 392 -22.11 -4.94 2.93
CA ALA A 392 -23.48 -4.90 3.45
C ALA A 392 -24.22 -3.64 2.98
N ARG A 393 -23.59 -2.45 3.03
CA ARG A 393 -24.21 -1.23 2.48
C ARG A 393 -24.44 -1.31 0.98
N ALA A 394 -23.50 -1.87 0.21
CA ALA A 394 -23.66 -2.02 -1.23
C ALA A 394 -24.82 -2.99 -1.56
N PHE A 395 -24.95 -4.08 -0.82
CA PHE A 395 -26.07 -5.02 -0.97
C PHE A 395 -27.41 -4.38 -0.63
N ALA A 396 -27.49 -3.57 0.43
CA ALA A 396 -28.69 -2.82 0.77
C ALA A 396 -29.11 -1.84 -0.35
N VAL A 397 -28.14 -1.15 -0.98
CA VAL A 397 -28.39 -0.30 -2.15
C VAL A 397 -28.92 -1.12 -3.33
N LEU A 398 -28.32 -2.28 -3.63
CA LEU A 398 -28.81 -3.16 -4.69
C LEU A 398 -30.26 -3.62 -4.42
N GLN A 399 -30.61 -3.93 -3.18
CA GLN A 399 -32.00 -4.31 -2.83
C GLN A 399 -32.98 -3.15 -3.04
N ALA A 400 -32.58 -1.93 -2.71
CA ALA A 400 -33.41 -0.74 -2.85
C ALA A 400 -33.52 -0.21 -4.29
N VAL A 401 -32.66 -0.65 -5.21
CA VAL A 401 -32.63 -0.20 -6.61
C VAL A 401 -32.78 -1.39 -7.56
N PRO A 402 -34.01 -1.75 -7.98
CA PRO A 402 -34.26 -2.87 -8.87
C PRO A 402 -33.51 -2.76 -10.20
N GLY A 403 -32.99 -3.89 -10.70
CA GLY A 403 -32.28 -3.94 -11.99
C GLY A 403 -30.88 -3.32 -12.00
N SER A 404 -30.41 -2.73 -10.89
CA SER A 404 -29.03 -2.24 -10.77
C SER A 404 -28.02 -3.37 -10.57
N VAL A 405 -26.75 -3.11 -10.87
CA VAL A 405 -25.63 -4.04 -10.64
C VAL A 405 -24.51 -3.35 -9.87
N LEU A 406 -23.68 -4.14 -9.20
CA LEU A 406 -22.44 -3.68 -8.59
C LEU A 406 -21.25 -4.24 -9.38
N TRP A 407 -20.43 -3.35 -9.92
CA TRP A 407 -19.26 -3.67 -10.70
C TRP A 407 -17.98 -3.54 -9.87
N LEU A 408 -17.29 -4.67 -9.69
CA LEU A 408 -16.10 -4.82 -8.86
C LEU A 408 -14.89 -5.19 -9.71
N LEU A 409 -13.69 -5.12 -9.14
CA LEU A 409 -12.51 -5.77 -9.72
C LEU A 409 -12.52 -7.26 -9.41
N VAL A 410 -12.04 -8.09 -10.34
CA VAL A 410 -11.69 -9.49 -10.05
C VAL A 410 -10.68 -9.52 -8.91
N GLY A 411 -11.02 -10.26 -7.86
CA GLY A 411 -10.15 -10.50 -6.71
C GLY A 411 -9.26 -11.73 -6.87
N PRO A 412 -8.29 -11.91 -5.96
CA PRO A 412 -7.42 -13.08 -5.95
C PRO A 412 -8.17 -14.34 -5.48
N GLY A 413 -7.70 -15.52 -5.92
CA GLY A 413 -8.26 -16.81 -5.51
C GLY A 413 -9.76 -16.91 -5.75
N GLN A 414 -10.51 -17.31 -4.72
CA GLN A 414 -11.97 -17.43 -4.76
C GLN A 414 -12.71 -16.19 -4.22
N ALA A 415 -12.07 -15.02 -4.16
CA ALA A 415 -12.71 -13.80 -3.63
C ALA A 415 -14.05 -13.48 -4.29
N ASP A 416 -14.13 -13.54 -5.62
CA ASP A 416 -15.36 -13.27 -6.38
C ASP A 416 -16.49 -14.24 -6.00
N ALA A 417 -16.16 -15.52 -5.80
CA ALA A 417 -17.11 -16.54 -5.39
C ALA A 417 -17.61 -16.30 -3.96
N ARG A 418 -16.73 -15.89 -3.04
CA ARG A 418 -17.08 -15.54 -1.65
C ARG A 418 -17.99 -14.31 -1.60
N LEU A 419 -17.71 -13.29 -2.40
CA LEU A 419 -18.56 -12.11 -2.50
C LEU A 419 -19.94 -12.44 -3.08
N ARG A 420 -20.02 -13.33 -4.07
CA ARG A 420 -21.29 -13.85 -4.60
C ARG A 420 -22.08 -14.63 -3.54
N ALA A 421 -21.43 -15.51 -2.78
CA ALA A 421 -22.05 -16.21 -1.67
C ALA A 421 -22.55 -15.25 -0.58
N ALA A 422 -21.78 -14.21 -0.25
CA ALA A 422 -22.20 -13.18 0.70
C ALA A 422 -23.41 -12.38 0.20
N ALA A 423 -23.45 -12.03 -1.09
CA ALA A 423 -24.61 -11.39 -1.71
C ALA A 423 -25.85 -12.29 -1.62
N GLN A 424 -25.71 -13.59 -1.94
CA GLN A 424 -26.81 -14.55 -1.84
C GLN A 424 -27.35 -14.65 -0.41
N ALA A 425 -26.45 -14.76 0.57
CA ALA A 425 -26.81 -14.81 1.99
C ALA A 425 -27.52 -13.53 2.47
N ALA A 426 -27.20 -12.38 1.87
CA ALA A 426 -27.88 -11.11 2.11
C ALA A 426 -29.20 -10.95 1.34
N GLY A 427 -29.59 -11.92 0.51
CA GLY A 427 -30.82 -11.84 -0.31
C GLY A 427 -30.66 -11.01 -1.59
N VAL A 428 -29.44 -10.87 -2.10
CA VAL A 428 -29.13 -10.26 -3.40
C VAL A 428 -28.78 -11.36 -4.39
N ASP A 429 -29.36 -11.32 -5.59
CA ASP A 429 -29.00 -12.22 -6.69
C ASP A 429 -27.48 -12.08 -7.02
N PRO A 430 -26.69 -13.16 -6.88
CA PRO A 430 -25.25 -13.15 -7.19
C PRO A 430 -24.90 -12.70 -8.61
N ALA A 431 -25.82 -12.84 -9.57
CA ALA A 431 -25.62 -12.36 -10.94
C ALA A 431 -25.56 -10.82 -11.04
N ARG A 432 -26.00 -10.10 -10.00
CA ARG A 432 -25.89 -8.64 -9.91
C ARG A 432 -24.50 -8.15 -9.51
N LEU A 433 -23.58 -9.05 -9.18
CA LEU A 433 -22.16 -8.75 -9.01
C LEU A 433 -21.40 -9.06 -10.30
N VAL A 434 -20.94 -8.02 -10.97
CA VAL A 434 -20.12 -8.10 -12.19
C VAL A 434 -18.66 -7.84 -11.80
N PHE A 435 -17.72 -8.60 -12.38
CA PHE A 435 -16.31 -8.52 -12.04
C PHE A 435 -15.47 -8.17 -13.27
N MET A 436 -14.72 -7.08 -13.19
CA MET A 436 -13.81 -6.59 -14.21
C MET A 436 -12.44 -7.23 -14.06
N ALA A 437 -11.96 -7.90 -15.10
CA ALA A 437 -10.60 -8.43 -15.14
C ALA A 437 -9.55 -7.30 -15.08
N LYS A 438 -8.32 -7.65 -14.73
CA LYS A 438 -7.20 -6.72 -14.77
C LYS A 438 -6.95 -6.26 -16.22
N LEU A 439 -6.89 -4.94 -16.42
CA LEU A 439 -6.69 -4.32 -17.73
C LEU A 439 -5.54 -3.32 -17.69
N PRO A 440 -4.90 -3.03 -18.84
CA PRO A 440 -4.06 -1.84 -18.99
C PRO A 440 -4.82 -0.58 -18.54
N HIS A 441 -4.11 0.36 -17.92
CA HIS A 441 -4.74 1.53 -17.28
C HIS A 441 -5.66 2.35 -18.20
N PRO A 442 -5.33 2.64 -19.48
CA PRO A 442 -6.25 3.37 -20.37
C PRO A 442 -7.59 2.65 -20.59
N GLN A 443 -7.53 1.33 -20.80
CA GLN A 443 -8.72 0.51 -21.01
C GLN A 443 -9.56 0.41 -19.73
N TYR A 444 -8.90 0.26 -18.57
CA TYR A 444 -9.52 0.32 -17.25
C TYR A 444 -10.23 1.67 -17.02
N LEU A 445 -9.55 2.79 -17.30
CA LEU A 445 -10.09 4.12 -17.09
C LEU A 445 -11.33 4.39 -17.96
N ALA A 446 -11.33 3.91 -19.20
CA ALA A 446 -12.48 4.01 -20.11
C ALA A 446 -13.75 3.31 -19.57
N ARG A 447 -13.61 2.33 -18.67
CA ARG A 447 -14.76 1.61 -18.08
C ARG A 447 -15.62 2.50 -17.18
N TYR A 448 -15.03 3.52 -16.56
CA TYR A 448 -15.78 4.45 -15.70
C TYR A 448 -16.87 5.22 -16.44
N ALA A 449 -16.79 5.39 -17.75
CA ALA A 449 -17.86 6.02 -18.52
C ALA A 449 -19.18 5.22 -18.46
N LEU A 450 -19.08 3.89 -18.26
CA LEU A 450 -20.21 2.98 -18.08
C LEU A 450 -20.69 2.89 -16.63
N ALA A 451 -19.94 3.43 -15.67
CA ALA A 451 -20.30 3.47 -14.27
C ALA A 451 -21.13 4.71 -13.96
N ASP A 452 -22.20 4.52 -13.20
CA ASP A 452 -23.17 5.55 -12.89
C ASP A 452 -22.85 6.25 -11.56
N LEU A 453 -22.49 5.49 -10.52
CA LEU A 453 -22.09 6.00 -9.21
C LEU A 453 -21.04 5.09 -8.58
N PHE A 454 -19.92 5.67 -8.12
CA PHE A 454 -18.90 4.95 -7.37
C PHE A 454 -19.29 4.89 -5.88
N LEU A 455 -19.38 3.68 -5.35
CA LEU A 455 -19.61 3.41 -3.94
C LEU A 455 -18.25 3.20 -3.27
N ASP A 456 -17.83 4.14 -2.42
CA ASP A 456 -16.55 4.04 -1.71
C ASP A 456 -16.51 2.87 -0.71
N THR A 457 -15.42 2.70 0.05
CA THR A 457 -15.22 1.73 1.15
C THR A 457 -14.85 2.43 2.46
N HIS A 458 -15.12 1.79 3.61
CA HIS A 458 -14.77 2.25 4.95
C HIS A 458 -14.21 1.07 5.78
N PRO A 459 -13.19 1.23 6.64
CA PRO A 459 -12.49 2.47 7.02
C PRO A 459 -11.36 2.86 6.07
N TYR A 460 -11.08 2.05 5.04
CA TYR A 460 -10.06 2.37 4.06
C TYR A 460 -10.73 2.76 2.74
N ASN A 461 -10.75 4.06 2.43
CA ASN A 461 -11.35 4.58 1.19
C ASN A 461 -10.61 4.12 -0.07
N ALA A 462 -11.29 4.24 -1.20
CA ALA A 462 -10.69 4.48 -2.50
C ALA A 462 -9.70 5.65 -2.42
N HIS A 463 -8.58 5.49 -3.14
CA HIS A 463 -7.50 6.49 -3.17
C HIS A 463 -7.30 6.92 -4.62
N THR A 464 -6.42 6.24 -5.37
CA THR A 464 -6.25 6.47 -6.81
C THR A 464 -7.53 6.14 -7.59
N THR A 465 -8.26 5.12 -7.17
CA THR A 465 -9.51 4.68 -7.78
C THR A 465 -10.63 5.72 -7.64
N ALA A 466 -10.62 6.55 -6.59
CA ALA A 466 -11.53 7.68 -6.46
C ALA A 466 -11.12 8.82 -7.40
N SER A 467 -9.83 9.17 -7.48
CA SER A 467 -9.36 10.17 -8.45
C SER A 467 -9.61 9.75 -9.90
N ASP A 468 -9.50 8.45 -10.20
CA ASP A 468 -9.79 7.90 -11.52
C ASP A 468 -11.28 8.01 -11.86
N ALA A 469 -12.16 7.66 -10.92
CA ALA A 469 -13.60 7.80 -11.08
C ALA A 469 -13.99 9.26 -11.37
N LEU A 470 -13.52 10.19 -10.53
CA LEU A 470 -13.82 11.61 -10.64
C LEU A 470 -13.27 12.20 -11.95
N TRP A 471 -12.05 11.81 -12.34
CA TRP A 471 -11.45 12.22 -13.61
C TRP A 471 -12.28 11.73 -14.81
N ALA A 472 -12.76 10.48 -14.76
CA ALA A 472 -13.55 9.88 -15.82
C ALA A 472 -15.04 10.28 -15.80
N GLY A 473 -15.46 11.16 -14.88
CA GLY A 473 -16.84 11.67 -14.81
C GLY A 473 -17.82 10.75 -14.09
N CYS A 474 -17.34 9.88 -13.21
CA CYS A 474 -18.13 9.05 -12.30
C CYS A 474 -18.13 9.66 -10.89
N PRO A 475 -19.27 10.13 -10.36
CA PRO A 475 -19.37 10.67 -9.01
C PRO A 475 -19.02 9.64 -7.94
N VAL A 476 -18.40 10.08 -6.83
CA VAL A 476 -17.99 9.22 -5.73
C VAL A 476 -18.80 9.53 -4.48
N LEU A 477 -19.57 8.56 -3.99
CA LEU A 477 -20.25 8.64 -2.69
C LEU A 477 -19.37 8.05 -1.61
N THR A 478 -19.15 8.77 -0.51
CA THR A 478 -18.32 8.32 0.60
C THR A 478 -18.88 8.74 1.96
N CYS A 479 -18.40 8.09 3.01
CA CYS A 479 -18.67 8.38 4.41
C CYS A 479 -17.34 8.64 5.12
N PRO A 480 -16.88 9.90 5.23
CA PRO A 480 -15.59 10.22 5.83
C PRO A 480 -15.52 9.79 7.31
N GLY A 481 -14.49 9.03 7.67
CA GLY A 481 -14.28 8.54 9.05
C GLY A 481 -13.27 9.35 9.87
N ASP A 482 -12.71 8.70 10.89
CA ASP A 482 -11.83 9.30 11.91
C ASP A 482 -10.33 9.04 11.70
N THR A 483 -9.94 8.51 10.54
CA THR A 483 -8.54 8.30 10.16
C THR A 483 -8.28 8.91 8.79
N PHE A 484 -7.03 9.22 8.48
CA PHE A 484 -6.67 9.77 7.17
C PHE A 484 -7.11 8.85 6.02
N ALA A 485 -6.86 7.54 6.15
CA ALA A 485 -7.28 6.53 5.18
C ALA A 485 -8.80 6.47 4.96
N ALA A 486 -9.59 6.87 5.95
CA ALA A 486 -11.05 6.94 5.90
C ALA A 486 -11.59 8.28 5.36
N ARG A 487 -10.72 9.23 4.98
CA ARG A 487 -11.09 10.60 4.58
C ARG A 487 -10.57 11.02 3.22
N VAL A 488 -9.84 10.14 2.53
CA VAL A 488 -9.23 10.45 1.22
C VAL A 488 -10.29 10.85 0.21
N ALA A 489 -11.28 9.98 -0.05
CA ALA A 489 -12.33 10.27 -1.02
C ALA A 489 -13.14 11.51 -0.62
N GLY A 490 -13.36 11.71 0.68
CA GLY A 490 -14.01 12.89 1.21
C GLY A 490 -13.25 14.19 0.92
N SER A 491 -11.92 14.16 0.99
CA SER A 491 -11.07 15.30 0.62
C SER A 491 -11.20 15.62 -0.86
N LEU A 492 -11.22 14.60 -1.74
CA LEU A 492 -11.39 14.82 -3.18
C LEU A 492 -12.74 15.48 -3.48
N ASN A 493 -13.82 14.96 -2.91
CA ASN A 493 -15.16 15.55 -3.05
C ASN A 493 -15.22 16.98 -2.50
N HIS A 494 -14.61 17.23 -1.34
CA HIS A 494 -14.57 18.56 -0.73
C HIS A 494 -13.90 19.59 -1.66
N HIS A 495 -12.72 19.28 -2.17
CA HIS A 495 -11.96 20.18 -3.04
C HIS A 495 -12.53 20.30 -4.45
N LEU A 496 -13.36 19.35 -4.89
CA LEU A 496 -14.18 19.48 -6.11
C LEU A 496 -15.40 20.39 -5.91
N GLY A 497 -15.81 20.67 -4.67
CA GLY A 497 -17.07 21.36 -4.37
C GLY A 497 -18.28 20.43 -4.26
N LEU A 498 -18.08 19.10 -4.28
CA LEU A 498 -19.11 18.08 -4.16
C LEU A 498 -19.26 17.58 -2.71
N ALA A 499 -19.22 18.50 -1.74
CA ALA A 499 -19.28 18.14 -0.32
C ALA A 499 -20.59 17.41 0.07
N HIS A 500 -21.67 17.58 -0.69
CA HIS A 500 -22.93 16.85 -0.48
C HIS A 500 -22.81 15.33 -0.76
N MET A 501 -21.74 14.88 -1.44
CA MET A 501 -21.41 13.47 -1.64
C MET A 501 -20.61 12.86 -0.47
N ASN A 502 -20.35 13.65 0.58
CA ASN A 502 -19.76 13.21 1.83
C ASN A 502 -20.87 13.05 2.87
N VAL A 503 -21.43 11.85 2.97
CA VAL A 503 -22.54 11.57 3.90
C VAL A 503 -22.03 11.22 5.30
N ALA A 504 -22.91 11.33 6.29
CA ALA A 504 -22.54 11.22 7.70
C ALA A 504 -22.32 9.78 8.20
N ASP A 505 -23.10 8.82 7.70
CA ASP A 505 -23.11 7.45 8.19
C ASP A 505 -23.59 6.45 7.13
N ASP A 506 -23.65 5.17 7.49
CA ASP A 506 -24.06 4.08 6.59
C ASP A 506 -25.53 4.21 6.16
N ALA A 507 -26.42 4.74 7.01
CA ALA A 507 -27.83 4.89 6.67
C ALA A 507 -28.02 6.00 5.62
N ALA A 508 -27.35 7.14 5.80
CA ALA A 508 -27.30 8.22 4.83
C ALA A 508 -26.61 7.78 3.53
N PHE A 509 -25.57 6.95 3.60
CA PHE A 509 -24.91 6.38 2.42
C PHE A 509 -25.90 5.55 1.59
N ILE A 510 -26.61 4.63 2.23
CA ILE A 510 -27.59 3.76 1.56
C ILE A 510 -28.74 4.60 0.99
N ALA A 511 -29.27 5.55 1.77
CA ALA A 511 -30.37 6.42 1.35
C ALA A 511 -30.00 7.26 0.12
N THR A 512 -28.83 7.92 0.14
CA THR A 512 -28.35 8.75 -0.96
C THR A 512 -28.09 7.92 -2.22
N ALA A 513 -27.38 6.80 -2.11
CA ALA A 513 -27.13 5.91 -3.25
C ALA A 513 -28.43 5.35 -3.85
N SER A 514 -29.40 4.98 -3.00
CA SER A 514 -30.69 4.45 -3.44
C SER A 514 -31.56 5.52 -4.10
N ALA A 515 -31.55 6.75 -3.58
CA ALA A 515 -32.26 7.87 -4.19
C ALA A 515 -31.70 8.19 -5.58
N LEU A 516 -30.37 8.31 -5.71
CA LEU A 516 -29.70 8.54 -6.99
C LEU A 516 -29.92 7.37 -7.96
N GLY A 517 -29.89 6.12 -7.46
CA GLY A 517 -30.10 4.94 -8.29
C GLY A 517 -31.52 4.77 -8.82
N ASN A 518 -32.52 5.33 -8.13
CA ASN A 518 -33.92 5.30 -8.54
C ASN A 518 -34.37 6.56 -9.30
N ASP A 519 -33.51 7.57 -9.43
CA ASP A 519 -33.79 8.82 -10.15
C ASP A 519 -32.71 9.10 -11.23
N PRO A 520 -32.94 8.64 -12.47
CA PRO A 520 -32.01 8.88 -13.58
C PRO A 520 -31.78 10.37 -13.89
N THR A 521 -32.75 11.23 -13.60
CA THR A 521 -32.63 12.68 -13.83
C THR A 521 -31.70 13.30 -12.80
N ALA A 522 -31.85 12.96 -11.51
CA ALA A 522 -30.95 13.42 -10.47
C ALA A 522 -29.52 12.92 -10.69
N LEU A 523 -29.36 11.66 -11.09
CA LEU A 523 -28.05 11.09 -11.40
C LEU A 523 -27.38 11.77 -12.60
N ALA A 524 -28.13 12.04 -13.68
CA ALA A 524 -27.61 12.79 -14.83
C ALA A 524 -27.21 14.22 -14.44
N ALA A 525 -28.00 14.89 -13.59
CA ALA A 525 -27.67 16.20 -13.06
C ALA A 525 -26.38 16.19 -12.23
N LEU A 526 -26.18 15.20 -11.36
CA LEU A 526 -24.95 15.02 -10.59
C LEU A 526 -23.73 14.79 -11.48
N ARG A 527 -23.85 14.00 -12.55
CA ARG A 527 -22.76 13.80 -13.52
C ARG A 527 -22.43 15.09 -14.28
N ALA A 528 -23.44 15.89 -14.63
CA ALA A 528 -23.23 17.20 -15.24
C ALA A 528 -22.58 18.20 -14.26
N GLU A 529 -22.94 18.16 -12.98
CA GLU A 529 -22.30 18.94 -11.92
C GLU A 529 -20.83 18.56 -11.78
N LEU A 530 -20.50 17.27 -11.70
CA LEU A 530 -19.12 16.78 -11.66
C LEU A 530 -18.32 17.24 -12.89
N ALA A 531 -18.90 17.19 -14.09
CA ALA A 531 -18.23 17.66 -15.30
C ALA A 531 -17.85 19.15 -15.19
N GLN A 532 -18.76 20.00 -14.69
CA GLN A 532 -18.46 21.42 -14.44
C GLN A 532 -17.44 21.63 -13.31
N ALA A 533 -17.54 20.84 -12.24
CA ALA A 533 -16.64 20.90 -11.09
C ALA A 533 -15.20 20.51 -11.47
N ARG A 534 -15.02 19.52 -12.35
CA ARG A 534 -13.71 19.10 -12.85
C ARG A 534 -12.97 20.23 -13.57
N ASP A 535 -13.70 21.06 -14.31
CA ASP A 535 -13.13 22.17 -15.09
C ASP A 535 -12.90 23.43 -14.25
N ARG A 536 -13.72 23.65 -13.20
CA ARG A 536 -13.68 24.87 -12.38
C ARG A 536 -12.88 24.76 -11.09
N SER A 537 -12.75 23.55 -10.53
CA SER A 537 -12.03 23.32 -9.28
C SER A 537 -10.52 23.26 -9.48
N GLY A 538 -9.76 23.44 -8.40
CA GLY A 538 -8.30 23.25 -8.40
C GLY A 538 -7.84 21.80 -8.28
N MET A 539 -8.75 20.82 -8.24
CA MET A 539 -8.39 19.42 -7.95
C MET A 539 -7.49 18.82 -9.04
N PHE A 540 -7.79 19.10 -10.32
CA PHE A 540 -7.02 18.59 -11.46
C PHE A 540 -6.08 19.64 -12.10
N ASP A 541 -5.83 20.75 -11.40
CA ASP A 541 -4.86 21.77 -11.80
C ASP A 541 -3.46 21.43 -11.26
N MET A 542 -2.66 20.75 -12.08
CA MET A 542 -1.30 20.34 -11.69
C MET A 542 -0.29 21.48 -11.71
N ALA A 543 -0.55 22.58 -12.44
CA ALA A 543 0.31 23.75 -12.43
C ALA A 543 0.18 24.51 -11.10
N GLY A 544 -1.06 24.74 -10.65
CA GLY A 544 -1.32 25.29 -9.33
C GLY A 544 -0.84 24.36 -8.21
N PHE A 545 -0.99 23.04 -8.36
CA PHE A 545 -0.43 22.09 -7.39
C PHE A 545 1.09 22.22 -7.29
N ALA A 546 1.79 22.31 -8.42
CA ALA A 546 3.25 22.49 -8.45
C ALA A 546 3.67 23.79 -7.76
N ALA A 547 2.96 24.89 -8.00
CA ALA A 547 3.21 26.16 -7.34
C ALA A 547 3.04 26.07 -5.81
N ASP A 548 1.95 25.47 -5.33
CA ASP A 548 1.68 25.32 -3.90
C ASP A 548 2.69 24.40 -3.21
N LEU A 549 3.04 23.27 -3.84
CA LEU A 549 4.03 22.35 -3.30
C LEU A 549 5.43 22.99 -3.29
N SER A 550 5.82 23.70 -4.36
CA SER A 550 7.08 24.43 -4.38
C SER A 550 7.14 25.49 -3.28
N ALA A 551 6.09 26.30 -3.11
CA ALA A 551 6.01 27.31 -2.06
C ALA A 551 6.14 26.68 -0.66
N LEU A 552 5.47 25.55 -0.42
CA LEU A 552 5.56 24.80 0.84
C LEU A 552 6.99 24.29 1.08
N LEU A 553 7.63 23.71 0.06
CA LEU A 553 9.00 23.20 0.16
C LEU A 553 10.03 24.30 0.43
N GLN A 554 9.90 25.42 -0.27
CA GLN A 554 10.76 26.58 -0.07
C GLN A 554 10.57 27.21 1.31
N ALA A 555 9.33 27.31 1.81
CA ALA A 555 9.06 27.80 3.16
C ALA A 555 9.70 26.89 4.20
N LEU A 556 9.51 25.57 4.09
CA LEU A 556 10.15 24.59 4.96
C LEU A 556 11.69 24.73 4.91
N ALA A 557 12.28 24.80 3.72
CA ALA A 557 13.72 24.93 3.58
C ALA A 557 14.27 26.24 4.18
N ARG A 558 13.54 27.36 4.08
CA ARG A 558 13.90 28.65 4.71
C ARG A 558 13.98 28.56 6.23
N GLU A 559 13.06 27.83 6.86
CA GLU A 559 13.13 27.55 8.31
C GLU A 559 14.42 26.81 8.71
N HIS A 560 15.06 26.14 7.75
CA HIS A 560 16.29 25.38 7.90
C HIS A 560 17.52 26.04 7.25
N GLY A 561 17.46 27.36 6.99
CA GLY A 561 18.62 28.16 6.57
C GLY A 561 18.88 28.22 5.07
N TRP A 562 17.95 27.75 4.23
CA TRP A 562 18.00 27.99 2.79
C TRP A 562 17.64 29.43 2.45
N ALA A 563 18.45 30.07 1.60
CA ALA A 563 18.17 31.36 0.98
C ALA A 563 18.09 31.17 -0.54
N ASP A 564 17.02 31.69 -1.14
CA ASP A 564 16.87 31.67 -2.58
C ASP A 564 17.96 32.51 -3.24
N ALA A 565 18.46 32.07 -4.40
CA ALA A 565 19.52 32.76 -5.13
C ALA A 565 19.06 34.11 -5.73
N ALA A 566 17.78 34.45 -5.61
CA ALA A 566 17.18 35.70 -6.07
C ALA A 566 17.15 36.84 -5.02
N GLY A 567 17.82 36.69 -3.88
CA GLY A 567 17.91 37.71 -2.81
C GLY A 567 19.32 38.27 -2.58
#